data_AF-R9KZR0-F1
#
_entry.id   AF-R9KZR0-F1
#
_cell.length_a   1.000
_cell.length_b   1.000
_cell.length_c   1.000
_cell.angle_alpha   90.00
_cell.angle_beta   90.00
_cell.angle_gamma   90.00
#
_symmetry.space_group_name_H-M   'P 1'
#
loop_
_entity.id
_entity.type
_entity.pdbx_description
1 polymer ?
#
loop_
_entity_poly.entity_id
_entity_poly.type
_entity_poly.pdbx_seq_one_letter_code
_entity_poly.pdbx_strand_id
1 'polypeptide(L)'
;MKISAYRERSADIKMKTLRESKVGDTVRVVKLHGEGAVKRRIMDMGLTKGVDVQIRKVAPLGDPIEVTVRGYELSIRKADAEMIEVESA
;
A
#
# COMPACT_ATOMS: atom_id res chain seq x y z
N MET A 1 21.53 7.95 -36.54
CA MET A 1 20.87 6.63 -36.38
C MET A 1 21.09 6.05 -34.97
N LYS A 2 20.72 6.77 -33.89
CA LYS A 2 20.76 6.29 -32.49
C LYS A 2 19.72 7.01 -31.59
N ILE A 3 18.46 7.05 -32.01
CA ILE A 3 17.35 7.62 -31.20
C ILE A 3 16.32 6.53 -30.81
N SER A 4 16.58 5.26 -31.13
CA SER A 4 15.59 4.19 -30.96
C SER A 4 15.44 3.63 -29.54
N ALA A 5 16.28 4.01 -28.56
CA ALA A 5 16.31 3.36 -27.25
C ALA A 5 15.75 4.19 -26.08
N TYR A 6 15.32 5.44 -26.32
CA TYR A 6 14.79 6.30 -25.25
C TYR A 6 13.25 6.24 -25.12
N ARG A 7 12.58 5.44 -25.95
CA ARG A 7 11.12 5.50 -26.16
C ARG A 7 10.37 4.24 -25.70
N GLU A 8 10.97 3.44 -24.83
CA GLU A 8 10.35 2.19 -24.32
C GLU A 8 10.43 2.07 -22.78
N ARG A 9 10.78 3.13 -22.07
CA ARG A 9 10.79 3.15 -20.58
C ARG A 9 9.56 3.88 -20.00
N SER A 10 8.43 3.75 -20.70
CA SER A 10 7.09 4.14 -20.23
C SER A 10 6.16 2.92 -20.19
N ALA A 11 6.71 1.75 -19.85
CA ALA A 11 5.90 0.60 -19.48
C ALA A 11 5.51 0.75 -18.01
N ASP A 12 4.29 1.23 -17.77
CA ASP A 12 3.47 0.89 -16.60
C ASP A 12 4.25 0.87 -15.26
N ILE A 13 4.55 2.04 -14.67
CA ILE A 13 4.83 2.06 -13.22
C ILE A 13 3.49 1.77 -12.56
N LYS A 14 3.17 0.48 -12.46
CA LYS A 14 1.95 -0.03 -11.88
C LYS A 14 1.93 0.42 -10.43
N MET A 15 1.05 1.38 -10.13
CA MET A 15 0.89 1.91 -8.79
C MET A 15 0.44 0.77 -7.86
N LYS A 16 1.37 0.21 -7.08
CA LYS A 16 1.07 -0.90 -6.17
C LYS A 16 0.45 -0.32 -4.90
N THR A 17 -0.70 -0.87 -4.51
CA THR A 17 -1.40 -0.47 -3.29
C THR A 17 -1.28 -1.52 -2.19
N LEU A 18 -1.58 -1.15 -0.94
CA LEU A 18 -1.62 -2.08 0.18
C LEU A 18 -2.64 -3.21 -0.07
N ARG A 19 -3.74 -2.90 -0.76
CA ARG A 19 -4.76 -3.86 -1.23
C ARG A 19 -4.19 -4.99 -2.09
N GLU A 20 -3.14 -4.73 -2.87
CA GLU A 20 -2.54 -5.69 -3.80
C GLU A 20 -1.36 -6.47 -3.20
N SER A 21 -1.03 -6.19 -1.94
CA SER A 21 0.08 -6.86 -1.24
C SER A 21 -0.33 -8.26 -0.77
N LYS A 22 0.61 -9.21 -0.83
CA LYS A 22 0.34 -10.61 -0.49
C LYS A 22 0.62 -10.85 0.99
N VAL A 23 -0.08 -11.83 1.55
CA VAL A 23 0.22 -12.32 2.91
C VAL A 23 1.68 -12.76 2.99
N GLY A 24 2.39 -12.29 4.01
CA GLY A 24 3.83 -12.50 4.19
C GLY A 24 4.71 -11.37 3.66
N ASP A 25 4.19 -10.49 2.78
CA ASP A 25 4.95 -9.35 2.28
C ASP A 25 5.19 -8.32 3.39
N THR A 26 6.36 -7.68 3.33
CA THR A 26 6.61 -6.41 4.04
C THR A 26 6.73 -5.31 2.99
N VAL A 27 5.91 -4.27 3.13
CA VAL A 27 5.83 -3.16 2.18
C VAL A 27 5.96 -1.84 2.92
N ARG A 28 6.52 -0.84 2.25
CA ARG A 28 6.70 0.50 2.80
C ARG A 28 5.67 1.46 2.22
N VAL A 29 5.02 2.26 3.07
CA VAL A 29 4.05 3.27 2.62
C VAL A 29 4.77 4.41 1.92
N VAL A 30 4.43 4.65 0.65
CA VAL A 30 5.01 5.72 -0.18
C VAL A 30 4.11 6.95 -0.17
N LYS A 31 2.79 6.75 -0.29
CA LYS A 31 1.81 7.83 -0.41
C LYS A 31 0.44 7.40 0.09
N LEU A 32 -0.30 8.35 0.64
CA LEU A 32 -1.71 8.18 0.98
C LEU A 32 -2.54 9.01 0.00
N HIS A 33 -3.39 8.33 -0.75
CA HIS A 33 -4.42 8.89 -1.59
C HIS A 33 -5.69 9.15 -0.77
N GLY A 34 -6.54 10.04 -1.24
CA GLY A 34 -7.78 10.41 -0.56
C GLY A 34 -7.75 11.72 0.20
N GLU A 35 -8.93 12.14 0.59
CA GLU A 35 -9.20 13.49 1.09
C GLU A 35 -9.96 13.45 2.42
N GLY A 36 -9.89 14.56 3.15
CA GLY A 36 -10.66 14.79 4.37
C GLY A 36 -10.49 13.70 5.45
N ALA A 37 -11.62 13.19 5.94
CA ALA A 37 -11.70 12.31 7.10
C ALA A 37 -11.04 10.93 6.88
N VAL A 38 -11.02 10.41 5.66
CA VAL A 38 -10.45 9.08 5.37
C VAL A 38 -8.94 9.11 5.54
N LYS A 39 -8.27 10.07 4.92
CA LYS A 39 -6.82 10.24 5.06
C LYS A 39 -6.42 10.48 6.51
N ARG A 40 -7.19 11.31 7.23
CA ARG A 40 -6.96 11.57 8.66
C ARG A 40 -7.01 10.28 9.48
N ARG A 41 -8.07 9.48 9.32
CA ARG A 41 -8.23 8.19 10.01
C ARG A 41 -7.09 7.22 9.71
N ILE A 42 -6.66 7.10 8.45
CA ILE A 42 -5.53 6.22 8.08
C ILE A 42 -4.24 6.65 8.80
N MET A 43 -3.98 7.96 8.86
CA MET A 43 -2.84 8.50 9.60
C MET A 43 -2.96 8.28 11.11
N ASP A 44 -4.15 8.44 11.69
CA ASP A 44 -4.42 8.22 13.11
C ASP A 44 -4.25 6.73 13.48
N MET A 45 -4.50 5.82 12.54
CA MET A 45 -4.22 4.38 12.66
C MET A 45 -2.74 4.02 12.46
N GLY A 46 -1.83 4.99 12.28
CA GLY A 46 -0.38 4.79 12.21
C GLY A 46 0.18 4.47 10.82
N LEU A 47 -0.67 4.36 9.81
CA LEU A 47 -0.29 4.15 8.40
C LEU A 47 0.13 5.49 7.79
N THR A 48 1.41 5.83 7.94
CA THR A 48 2.00 7.10 7.50
C THR A 48 3.16 6.85 6.54
N LYS A 49 3.53 7.84 5.73
CA LYS A 49 4.63 7.70 4.77
C LYS A 49 5.93 7.26 5.45
N GLY A 50 6.61 6.28 4.87
CA GLY A 50 7.87 5.71 5.36
C GLY A 50 7.71 4.61 6.40
N VAL A 51 6.49 4.27 6.79
CA VAL A 51 6.22 3.16 7.71
C VAL A 51 6.22 1.84 6.96
N ASP A 52 6.90 0.84 7.53
CA ASP A 52 6.87 -0.53 7.08
C ASP A 52 5.63 -1.24 7.63
N VAL A 53 4.96 -1.99 6.77
CA VAL A 53 3.69 -2.68 7.00
C VAL A 53 3.87 -4.13 6.61
N GLN A 54 3.66 -5.05 7.56
CA GLN A 54 3.69 -6.49 7.27
C GLN A 54 2.28 -7.01 7.04
N ILE A 55 2.02 -7.67 5.92
CA ILE A 55 0.72 -8.28 5.66
C ILE A 55 0.64 -9.61 6.39
N ARG A 56 -0.28 -9.72 7.35
CA ARG A 56 -0.42 -10.90 8.21
C ARG A 56 -1.45 -11.86 7.66
N LYS A 57 -2.66 -11.36 7.40
CA LYS A 57 -3.78 -12.17 6.90
C LYS A 57 -4.69 -11.31 6.04
N VAL A 58 -5.42 -11.97 5.17
CA VAL A 58 -6.56 -11.38 4.46
C VAL A 58 -7.76 -12.25 4.83
N ALA A 59 -8.88 -11.62 5.17
CA ALA A 59 -10.10 -12.36 5.48
C ALA A 59 -10.52 -13.26 4.31
N PRO A 60 -11.29 -14.34 4.53
CA PRO A 60 -11.66 -15.31 3.49
C PRO A 60 -12.35 -14.69 2.26
N LEU A 61 -13.09 -13.60 2.45
CA LEU A 61 -13.77 -12.85 1.38
C LEU A 61 -12.96 -11.67 0.82
N GLY A 62 -11.71 -11.53 1.25
CA GLY A 62 -10.80 -10.48 0.77
C GLY A 62 -10.85 -9.16 1.53
N ASP A 63 -11.70 -9.01 2.56
CA ASP A 63 -11.86 -7.82 3.40
C ASP A 63 -12.30 -8.21 4.82
N PRO A 64 -11.68 -7.70 5.91
CA PRO A 64 -10.53 -6.77 5.94
C PRO A 64 -9.17 -7.44 5.71
N ILE A 65 -8.13 -6.60 5.59
CA ILE A 65 -6.72 -6.99 5.57
C ILE A 65 -6.15 -6.76 6.97
N GLU A 66 -5.52 -7.78 7.55
CA GLU A 66 -4.78 -7.67 8.82
C GLU A 66 -3.31 -7.40 8.53
N VAL A 67 -2.79 -6.32 9.13
CA VAL A 67 -1.40 -5.89 8.98
C VAL A 67 -0.74 -5.65 10.32
N THR A 68 0.57 -5.80 10.38
CA THR A 68 1.37 -5.31 11.51
C THR A 68 2.00 -3.98 11.13
N VAL A 69 1.75 -2.96 11.95
CA VAL A 69 2.25 -1.59 11.79
C VAL A 69 2.82 -1.17 13.13
N ARG A 70 4.06 -0.68 13.17
CA ARG A 70 4.70 -0.16 14.40
C ARG A 70 4.61 -1.12 15.61
N GLY A 71 4.62 -2.42 15.36
CA GLY A 71 4.60 -3.45 16.40
C GLY A 71 3.21 -3.83 16.95
N TYR A 72 2.11 -3.31 16.38
CA TYR A 72 0.75 -3.77 16.70
C TYR A 72 0.00 -4.26 15.47
N GLU A 73 -1.04 -5.07 15.69
CA GLU A 73 -1.92 -5.56 14.63
C GLU A 73 -3.06 -4.59 14.36
N LEU A 74 -3.32 -4.33 13.09
CA LEU A 74 -4.34 -3.43 12.61
C LEU A 74 -5.16 -4.14 11.52
N SER A 75 -6.49 -4.16 11.69
CA SER A 75 -7.40 -4.57 10.64
C SER A 75 -7.86 -3.34 9.85
N ILE A 76 -7.53 -3.30 8.56
CA ILE A 76 -7.91 -2.21 7.65
C ILE A 76 -8.87 -2.73 6.59
N ARG A 77 -9.92 -1.95 6.31
CA ARG A 77 -10.82 -2.24 5.19
C ARG A 77 -10.06 -2.16 3.88
N LYS A 78 -10.37 -3.04 2.95
CA LYS A 78 -9.81 -3.10 1.60
C LYS A 78 -9.97 -1.78 0.84
N ALA A 79 -11.09 -1.09 1.05
CA ALA A 79 -11.34 0.23 0.48
C ALA A 79 -10.35 1.30 1.01
N ASP A 80 -9.99 1.23 2.29
CA ASP A 80 -8.97 2.13 2.86
C ASP A 80 -7.56 1.72 2.39
N ALA A 81 -7.29 0.41 2.27
CA ALA A 81 -6.01 -0.12 1.79
C ALA A 81 -5.72 0.19 0.31
N GLU A 82 -6.75 0.36 -0.52
CA GLU A 82 -6.63 0.82 -1.92
C GLU A 82 -6.09 2.25 -2.03
N MET A 83 -6.29 3.05 -0.98
CA MET A 83 -5.82 4.43 -0.91
C MET A 83 -4.37 4.54 -0.44
N ILE A 84 -3.72 3.42 -0.11
CA ILE A 84 -2.36 3.39 0.45
C ILE A 84 -1.42 2.85 -0.63
N GLU A 85 -0.61 3.73 -1.19
CA GLU A 85 0.43 3.38 -2.14
C GLU A 85 1.65 2.84 -1.41
N VAL A 86 2.21 1.74 -1.89
CA VAL A 86 3.29 1.02 -1.25
C VAL A 86 4.36 0.58 -2.23
N GLU A 87 5.58 0.38 -1.73
CA GLU A 87 6.69 -0.24 -2.43
C GLU A 87 7.22 -1.44 -1.64
N SER A 88 8.00 -2.30 -2.29
CA SER A 88 8.71 -3.36 -1.58
C SER A 88 9.72 -2.74 -0.62
N ALA A 89 9.67 -3.13 0.66
CA ALA A 89 10.61 -2.67 1.69
C ALA A 89 12.00 -3.31 1.54
#